data_AF-A0A2J8N4G7-F1
#
_entry.id   AF-A0A2J8N4G7-F1
#
_cell.length_a   1.000
_cell.length_b   1.000
_cell.length_c   1.000
_cell.angle_alpha   90.00
_cell.angle_beta   90.00
_cell.angle_gamma   90.00
#
_symmetry.space_group_name_H-M   'P 1'
#
loop_
_entity.id
_entity.type
_entity.pdbx_description
1 polymer ?
#
loop_
_entity_poly.entity_id
_entity_poly.type
_entity_poly.pdbx_seq_one_letter_code
_entity_poly.pdbx_strand_id
1 'polypeptide(L)'
;MSQWYELQQLDSKFLEQVHQLYDDSFPMEIRQYLAQWLEKQDWEHAANDVSFATIRFHDLLSQLDDQYSRFSLENNFLLQHNIRKSKRNLQDNFQEDPIQMSMIIYSCLKEERKILENAQRFNQAQSGNIQSTVMLDKQKELDSKVRNVKDKVMCIEHEIKSLEDLQDEYDFKCKTLQNREHETNGVAKSDQKQEQLLLKKMYLMLDNKRKEVVHKIIELLNVTELTQNALINDELVEWKRRQQSACIGGPPNACLDQLQNWFTIVAESLQQVRQQLKKLEELEQKYTYEHDPITKNKQVLWDRTFSLFQQLIQSSFVVERQPCMPTHPQRPLVLKTGVQFTVKLRLLVKLQELNYNLKVKVLFD
;
A
#
# COMPACT_ATOMS: atom_id res chain seq x y z
N MET A 1 -23.62 13.04 -21.60
CA MET A 1 -22.18 12.72 -21.47
C MET A 1 -21.99 11.26 -21.85
N SER A 2 -20.81 10.83 -22.27
CA SER A 2 -20.60 9.40 -22.55
C SER A 2 -20.55 8.61 -21.25
N GLN A 3 -21.00 7.36 -21.28
CA GLN A 3 -20.89 6.40 -20.19
C GLN A 3 -19.43 6.29 -19.70
N TRP A 4 -18.48 6.34 -20.63
CA TRP A 4 -17.05 6.36 -20.31
C TRP A 4 -16.61 7.54 -19.46
N TYR A 5 -17.12 8.73 -19.78
CA TYR A 5 -16.79 9.93 -19.05
C TYR A 5 -17.30 9.85 -17.61
N GLU A 6 -18.51 9.30 -17.41
CA GLU A 6 -19.08 9.09 -16.08
C GLU A 6 -18.25 8.09 -15.25
N LEU A 7 -17.74 7.02 -15.87
CA LEU A 7 -16.84 6.06 -15.20
C LEU A 7 -15.55 6.72 -14.72
N GLN A 8 -14.97 7.62 -15.51
CA GLN A 8 -13.73 8.32 -15.18
C GLN A 8 -13.87 9.27 -13.99
N GLN A 9 -15.10 9.65 -13.61
CA GLN A 9 -15.38 10.51 -12.47
C GLN A 9 -15.66 9.73 -11.18
N LEU A 10 -15.59 8.39 -11.20
CA LEU A 10 -15.85 7.56 -10.02
C LEU A 10 -14.69 7.58 -9.02
N ASP A 11 -15.01 7.24 -7.77
CA ASP A 11 -13.99 7.03 -6.72
C ASP A 11 -13.01 5.91 -7.09
N SER A 12 -11.79 5.96 -6.55
CA SER A 12 -10.68 5.04 -6.82
C SER A 12 -11.06 3.55 -6.76
N LYS A 13 -11.92 3.16 -5.81
CA LYS A 13 -12.40 1.78 -5.66
C LYS A 13 -13.24 1.26 -6.83
N PHE A 14 -13.95 2.13 -7.54
CA PHE A 14 -14.76 1.77 -8.71
C PHE A 14 -13.93 1.87 -9.99
N LEU A 15 -13.00 2.82 -10.06
CA LEU A 15 -12.01 2.89 -11.14
C LEU A 15 -11.19 1.60 -11.24
N GLU A 16 -10.84 0.98 -10.11
CA GLU A 16 -10.15 -0.32 -10.10
C GLU A 16 -11.00 -1.45 -10.72
N GLN A 17 -12.33 -1.43 -10.54
CA GLN A 17 -13.21 -2.39 -11.20
C GLN A 17 -13.23 -2.17 -12.71
N VAL A 18 -13.11 -0.92 -13.16
CA VAL A 18 -12.95 -0.59 -14.58
C VAL A 18 -11.60 -1.11 -15.09
N HIS A 19 -10.51 -0.94 -14.36
CA HIS A 19 -9.21 -1.49 -14.74
C HIS A 19 -9.27 -3.02 -14.90
N GLN A 20 -9.79 -3.72 -13.91
CA GLN A 20 -9.93 -5.19 -13.95
C GLN A 20 -10.82 -5.69 -15.08
N LEU A 21 -11.88 -4.94 -15.44
CA LEU A 21 -12.75 -5.28 -16.56
C LEU A 21 -11.99 -5.30 -17.88
N TYR A 22 -11.00 -4.41 -18.04
CA TYR A 22 -10.28 -4.18 -19.28
C TYR A 22 -8.91 -4.87 -19.38
N ASP A 23 -8.38 -5.44 -18.30
CA ASP A 23 -7.07 -6.12 -18.26
C ASP A 23 -6.93 -7.22 -19.34
N ASP A 24 -7.96 -8.04 -19.54
CA ASP A 24 -7.95 -9.19 -20.46
C ASP A 24 -9.12 -9.20 -21.47
N SER A 25 -9.90 -8.12 -21.57
CA SER A 25 -11.13 -8.08 -22.37
C SER A 25 -10.96 -7.32 -23.69
N PHE A 26 -11.39 -6.05 -23.74
CA PHE A 26 -11.35 -5.19 -24.92
C PHE A 26 -10.23 -4.14 -24.75
N PRO A 27 -9.57 -3.64 -25.82
CA PRO A 27 -8.53 -2.63 -25.64
C PRO A 27 -9.08 -1.31 -25.06
N MET A 28 -8.58 -0.91 -23.89
CA MET A 28 -9.03 0.29 -23.19
C MET A 28 -8.76 1.57 -24.00
N GLU A 29 -7.72 1.58 -24.83
CA GLU A 29 -7.40 2.71 -25.71
C GLU A 29 -8.52 2.92 -26.75
N ILE A 30 -9.06 1.85 -27.33
CA ILE A 30 -10.18 1.94 -28.27
C ILE A 30 -11.42 2.44 -27.54
N ARG A 31 -11.67 1.91 -26.33
CA ARG A 31 -12.78 2.35 -25.48
C ARG A 31 -12.70 3.86 -25.16
N GLN A 32 -11.52 4.38 -24.85
CA GLN A 32 -11.26 5.79 -24.55
C GLN A 32 -11.56 6.70 -25.74
N TYR A 33 -10.99 6.42 -26.91
CA TYR A 33 -11.06 7.34 -28.05
C TYR A 33 -12.34 7.21 -28.87
N LEU A 34 -12.97 6.02 -28.88
CA LEU A 34 -14.21 5.78 -29.61
C LEU A 34 -15.43 5.70 -28.70
N ALA A 35 -15.34 6.19 -27.47
CA ALA A 35 -16.40 6.06 -26.46
C ALA A 35 -17.80 6.44 -26.99
N GLN A 36 -17.92 7.64 -27.56
CA GLN A 36 -19.19 8.14 -28.08
C GLN A 36 -19.74 7.35 -29.26
N TRP A 37 -18.85 6.78 -30.10
CA TRP A 37 -19.27 5.99 -31.24
C TRP A 37 -19.72 4.59 -30.81
N LEU A 38 -18.92 3.94 -29.94
CA LEU A 38 -19.22 2.62 -29.38
C LEU A 38 -20.56 2.63 -28.64
N GLU A 39 -20.82 3.64 -27.82
CA GLU A 39 -22.05 3.74 -27.02
C GLU A 39 -23.32 3.99 -27.87
N LYS A 40 -23.18 4.44 -29.12
CA LYS A 40 -24.32 4.68 -30.03
C LYS A 40 -24.73 3.43 -30.82
N GLN A 41 -23.89 2.40 -30.87
CA GLN A 41 -24.19 1.19 -31.65
C GLN A 41 -25.01 0.19 -30.84
N ASP A 42 -25.87 -0.57 -31.53
CA ASP A 42 -26.61 -1.67 -30.96
C ASP A 42 -25.77 -2.96 -30.91
N TRP A 43 -24.90 -3.04 -29.90
CA TRP A 43 -24.05 -4.22 -29.68
C TRP A 43 -24.83 -5.45 -29.20
N GLU A 44 -26.03 -5.26 -28.66
CA GLU A 44 -26.89 -6.39 -28.26
C GLU A 44 -27.41 -7.12 -29.49
N HIS A 45 -27.87 -6.39 -30.50
CA HIS A 45 -28.24 -6.97 -31.78
C HIS A 45 -27.01 -7.57 -32.49
N ALA A 46 -25.88 -6.86 -32.50
CA ALA A 46 -24.63 -7.35 -33.12
C ALA A 46 -24.09 -8.63 -32.47
N ALA A 47 -24.29 -8.82 -31.17
CA ALA A 47 -23.88 -10.04 -30.48
C ALA A 47 -24.71 -11.28 -30.87
N ASN A 48 -25.86 -11.10 -31.53
CA ASN A 48 -26.78 -12.18 -31.90
C ASN A 48 -26.97 -12.35 -33.42
N ASP A 49 -26.42 -11.47 -34.25
CA ASP A 49 -26.54 -11.50 -35.71
C ASP A 49 -25.17 -11.38 -36.37
N VAL A 50 -24.74 -12.44 -37.09
CA VAL A 50 -23.42 -12.52 -37.73
C VAL A 50 -23.23 -11.46 -38.82
N SER A 51 -24.26 -11.19 -39.62
CA SER A 51 -24.18 -10.19 -40.69
C SER A 51 -24.07 -8.79 -40.11
N PHE A 52 -24.83 -8.51 -39.05
CA PHE A 52 -24.74 -7.23 -38.36
C PHE A 52 -23.41 -7.06 -37.61
N ALA A 53 -22.89 -8.12 -36.98
CA ALA A 53 -21.58 -8.13 -36.35
C ALA A 53 -20.46 -7.82 -37.35
N THR A 54 -20.53 -8.40 -38.54
CA THR A 54 -19.55 -8.18 -39.62
C THR A 54 -19.56 -6.72 -40.09
N ILE A 55 -20.74 -6.13 -40.28
CA ILE A 55 -20.88 -4.71 -40.61
C ILE A 55 -20.27 -3.84 -39.50
N ARG A 56 -20.62 -4.09 -38.24
CA ARG A 56 -20.12 -3.32 -37.09
C ARG A 56 -18.61 -3.45 -36.90
N PHE A 57 -18.04 -4.61 -37.20
CA PHE A 57 -16.60 -4.81 -37.18
C PHE A 57 -15.90 -3.93 -38.22
N HIS A 58 -16.37 -3.91 -39.46
CA HIS A 58 -15.80 -3.04 -40.49
C HIS A 58 -16.01 -1.55 -40.18
N ASP A 59 -17.17 -1.16 -39.63
CA ASP A 59 -17.40 0.20 -39.17
C ASP A 59 -16.39 0.61 -38.09
N LEU A 60 -16.11 -0.27 -37.11
CA LEU A 60 -15.12 -0.03 -36.07
C LEU A 60 -13.72 0.15 -36.66
N LEU A 61 -13.31 -0.69 -37.62
CA LEU A 61 -12.03 -0.54 -38.31
C LEU A 61 -11.92 0.80 -39.03
N SER A 62 -13.00 1.26 -39.67
CA SER A 62 -13.07 2.58 -40.30
C SER A 62 -12.94 3.71 -39.28
N GLN A 63 -13.60 3.60 -38.11
CA GLN A 63 -13.46 4.59 -37.05
C GLN A 63 -12.02 4.67 -36.52
N LEU A 64 -11.30 3.54 -36.45
CA LEU A 64 -9.89 3.53 -36.07
C LEU A 64 -8.99 4.21 -37.12
N ASP A 65 -9.30 4.10 -38.41
CA ASP A 65 -8.59 4.84 -39.47
C ASP A 65 -8.81 6.36 -39.38
N ASP A 66 -10.05 6.77 -39.06
CA ASP A 66 -10.37 8.18 -38.83
C ASP A 66 -9.60 8.73 -37.63
N GLN A 67 -9.53 7.99 -36.52
CA GLN A 67 -8.74 8.40 -35.34
C GLN A 67 -7.24 8.40 -35.62
N TYR A 68 -6.73 7.42 -36.37
CA TYR A 68 -5.34 7.41 -36.80
C TYR A 68 -4.99 8.68 -37.60
N SER A 69 -5.87 9.09 -38.51
CA SER A 69 -5.70 10.29 -39.31
C SER A 69 -5.68 11.56 -38.46
N ARG A 70 -6.55 11.64 -37.44
CA ARG A 70 -6.54 12.74 -36.46
C ARG A 70 -5.23 12.81 -35.67
N PHE A 71 -4.75 11.68 -35.15
CA PHE A 71 -3.47 11.63 -34.44
C PHE A 71 -2.27 11.96 -35.34
N SER A 72 -2.37 11.65 -36.63
CA SER A 72 -1.36 12.07 -37.61
C SER A 72 -1.35 13.59 -37.80
N LEU A 73 -2.50 14.26 -37.81
CA LEU A 73 -2.60 15.72 -37.90
C LEU A 73 -2.08 16.41 -36.63
N GLU A 74 -2.29 15.79 -35.47
CA GLU A 74 -1.81 16.26 -34.17
C GLU A 74 -0.33 15.94 -33.90
N ASN A 75 0.37 15.28 -34.85
CA ASN A 75 1.74 14.80 -34.70
C ASN A 75 1.97 13.89 -33.46
N ASN A 76 0.93 13.18 -33.01
CA ASN A 76 1.01 12.31 -31.84
C ASN A 76 1.45 10.89 -32.22
N PHE A 77 2.76 10.73 -32.39
CA PHE A 77 3.38 9.48 -32.83
C PHE A 77 3.02 8.28 -31.93
N LEU A 78 2.95 8.47 -30.62
CA LEU A 78 2.64 7.39 -29.67
C LEU A 78 1.22 6.87 -29.85
N LEU A 79 0.23 7.78 -29.88
CA LEU A 79 -1.17 7.38 -30.07
C LEU A 79 -1.42 6.78 -31.46
N GLN A 80 -0.74 7.30 -32.47
CA GLN A 80 -0.75 6.74 -33.82
C GLN A 80 -0.27 5.28 -33.84
N HIS A 81 0.86 4.99 -33.17
CA HIS A 81 1.38 3.63 -33.05
C HIS A 81 0.38 2.72 -32.31
N ASN A 82 -0.17 3.19 -31.19
CA ASN A 82 -1.09 2.42 -30.34
C ASN A 82 -2.38 2.05 -31.09
N ILE A 83 -3.05 3.00 -31.73
CA ILE A 83 -4.26 2.71 -32.53
C ILE A 83 -3.95 1.75 -33.68
N ARG A 84 -2.82 1.92 -34.37
CA ARG A 84 -2.43 1.02 -35.46
C ARG A 84 -2.18 -0.41 -34.95
N LYS A 85 -1.59 -0.56 -33.77
CA LYS A 85 -1.39 -1.86 -33.12
C LYS A 85 -2.73 -2.48 -32.71
N SER A 86 -3.60 -1.73 -32.03
CA SER A 86 -4.90 -2.23 -31.59
C SER A 86 -5.80 -2.63 -32.76
N LYS A 87 -5.76 -1.88 -33.88
CA LYS A 87 -6.46 -2.25 -35.12
C LYS A 87 -5.99 -3.60 -35.66
N ARG A 88 -4.69 -3.84 -35.77
CA ARG A 88 -4.15 -5.15 -36.21
C ARG A 88 -4.58 -6.27 -35.28
N ASN A 89 -4.46 -6.08 -33.97
CA ASN A 89 -4.88 -7.08 -32.99
C ASN A 89 -6.37 -7.44 -33.12
N LEU A 90 -7.24 -6.46 -33.40
CA LEU A 90 -8.66 -6.75 -33.65
C LEU A 90 -8.87 -7.57 -34.91
N GLN A 91 -8.13 -7.28 -35.99
CA GLN A 91 -8.18 -8.07 -37.22
C GLN A 91 -7.70 -9.51 -36.99
N ASP A 92 -6.54 -9.67 -36.36
CA ASP A 92 -5.94 -10.99 -36.12
C ASP A 92 -6.84 -11.89 -35.24
N ASN A 93 -7.57 -11.30 -34.28
CA ASN A 93 -8.37 -12.06 -33.32
C ASN A 93 -9.85 -12.22 -33.71
N PHE A 94 -10.43 -11.30 -34.48
CA PHE A 94 -11.89 -11.25 -34.69
C PHE A 94 -12.34 -11.16 -36.15
N GLN A 95 -11.43 -11.08 -37.13
CA GLN A 95 -11.82 -11.00 -38.54
C GLN A 95 -12.57 -12.24 -39.03
N GLU A 96 -12.19 -13.43 -38.54
CA GLU A 96 -12.85 -14.69 -38.89
C GLU A 96 -14.16 -14.92 -38.13
N ASP A 97 -14.30 -14.34 -36.93
CA ASP A 97 -15.51 -14.45 -36.11
C ASP A 97 -15.91 -13.12 -35.42
N PRO A 98 -16.46 -12.14 -36.18
CA PRO A 98 -16.79 -10.80 -35.67
C PRO A 98 -17.85 -10.77 -34.55
N ILE A 99 -18.62 -11.85 -34.40
CA ILE A 99 -19.68 -11.94 -33.39
C ILE A 99 -19.09 -12.01 -31.98
N GLN A 100 -17.91 -12.63 -31.81
CA GLN A 100 -17.21 -12.69 -30.52
C GLN A 100 -16.79 -11.30 -30.03
N MET A 101 -16.28 -10.46 -30.94
CA MET A 101 -15.97 -9.06 -30.61
C MET A 101 -17.22 -8.33 -30.14
N SER A 102 -18.34 -8.51 -30.86
CA SER A 102 -19.60 -7.86 -30.52
C SER A 102 -20.11 -8.29 -29.14
N MET A 103 -19.97 -9.58 -28.78
CA MET A 103 -20.26 -10.08 -27.43
C MET A 103 -19.36 -9.46 -26.36
N ILE A 104 -18.05 -9.35 -26.62
CA ILE A 104 -17.10 -8.74 -25.69
C ILE A 104 -17.46 -7.27 -25.44
N ILE A 105 -17.69 -6.49 -26.50
CA ILE A 105 -18.05 -5.07 -26.38
C ILE A 105 -19.38 -4.91 -25.64
N TYR A 106 -20.40 -5.71 -25.99
CA TYR A 106 -21.68 -5.71 -25.28
C TYR A 106 -21.51 -6.03 -23.80
N SER A 107 -20.72 -7.07 -23.47
CA SER A 107 -20.44 -7.45 -22.09
C SER A 107 -19.72 -6.34 -21.33
N CYS A 108 -18.69 -5.72 -21.92
CA CYS A 108 -17.97 -4.60 -21.32
C CYS A 108 -18.92 -3.44 -21.02
N LEU A 109 -19.70 -2.98 -22.02
CA LEU A 109 -20.65 -1.88 -21.83
C LEU A 109 -21.73 -2.19 -20.79
N LYS A 110 -22.14 -3.46 -20.67
CA LYS A 110 -23.12 -3.92 -19.67
C LYS A 110 -22.52 -3.95 -18.27
N GLU A 111 -21.31 -4.46 -18.10
CA GLU A 111 -20.60 -4.45 -16.81
C GLU A 111 -20.27 -3.03 -16.36
N GLU A 112 -19.86 -2.16 -17.27
CA GLU A 112 -19.68 -0.73 -17.00
C GLU A 112 -20.96 -0.07 -16.43
N ARG A 113 -22.14 -0.36 -17.01
CA ARG A 113 -23.41 0.13 -16.45
C ARG A 113 -23.65 -0.40 -15.05
N LYS A 114 -23.34 -1.66 -14.77
CA LYS A 114 -23.43 -2.21 -13.41
C LYS A 114 -22.48 -1.51 -12.45
N ILE A 115 -21.25 -1.18 -12.87
CA ILE A 115 -20.29 -0.43 -12.06
C ILE A 115 -20.87 0.95 -11.72
N LEU A 116 -21.43 1.66 -12.70
CA LEU A 116 -22.09 2.96 -12.49
C LEU A 116 -23.30 2.85 -11.56
N GLU A 117 -24.18 1.88 -11.77
CA GLU A 117 -25.33 1.63 -10.90
C GLU A 117 -24.91 1.30 -9.47
N ASN A 118 -23.85 0.50 -9.30
CA ASN A 118 -23.28 0.18 -7.99
C ASN A 118 -22.69 1.42 -7.31
N ALA A 119 -22.02 2.30 -8.06
CA ALA A 119 -21.51 3.56 -7.54
C ALA A 119 -22.64 4.50 -7.14
N GLN A 120 -23.68 4.62 -7.96
CA GLN A 120 -24.88 5.42 -7.65
C GLN A 120 -25.62 4.88 -6.42
N ARG A 121 -25.82 3.56 -6.34
CA ARG A 121 -26.42 2.91 -5.16
C ARG A 121 -25.56 3.08 -3.91
N PHE A 122 -24.24 3.01 -4.05
CA PHE A 122 -23.33 3.27 -2.94
C PHE A 122 -23.46 4.71 -2.44
N ASN A 123 -23.53 5.69 -3.34
CA ASN A 123 -23.71 7.11 -3.00
C ASN A 123 -25.11 7.40 -2.42
N GLN A 124 -26.16 6.75 -2.93
CA GLN A 124 -27.53 6.87 -2.38
C GLN A 124 -27.65 6.16 -1.02
N ALA A 125 -26.99 5.02 -0.83
CA ALA A 125 -26.94 4.31 0.45
C ALA A 125 -26.12 5.08 1.50
N GLN A 126 -25.17 5.92 1.11
CA GLN A 126 -24.47 6.83 2.02
C GLN A 126 -25.38 7.91 2.61
N SER A 127 -26.45 8.33 1.91
CA SER A 127 -27.43 9.29 2.45
C SER A 127 -28.45 8.65 3.41
N GLY A 128 -28.51 7.30 3.52
CA GLY A 128 -29.57 6.61 4.24
C GLY A 128 -29.17 5.44 5.15
N ASN A 129 -27.89 5.06 5.27
CA ASN A 129 -27.55 3.81 5.96
C ASN A 129 -26.32 3.90 6.90
N ILE A 130 -26.57 3.73 8.20
CA ILE A 130 -25.62 3.84 9.32
C ILE A 130 -24.42 2.89 9.18
N GLN A 131 -24.58 1.72 8.55
CA GLN A 131 -23.52 0.70 8.45
C GLN A 131 -22.38 1.09 7.49
N SER A 132 -22.66 1.85 6.43
CA SER A 132 -21.62 2.28 5.47
C SER A 132 -20.77 3.42 6.04
N THR A 133 -21.40 4.33 6.78
CA THR A 133 -20.72 5.40 7.52
C THR A 133 -19.77 4.83 8.56
N VAL A 134 -20.21 3.83 9.34
CA VAL A 134 -19.37 3.18 10.36
C VAL A 134 -18.15 2.48 9.75
N MET A 135 -18.26 1.84 8.58
CA MET A 135 -17.12 1.21 7.91
C MET A 135 -16.09 2.23 7.43
N LEU A 136 -16.54 3.34 6.84
CA LEU A 136 -15.67 4.43 6.39
C LEU A 136 -15.01 5.16 7.57
N ASP A 137 -15.73 5.30 8.68
CA ASP A 137 -15.21 5.90 9.91
C ASP A 137 -14.15 5.01 10.57
N LYS A 138 -14.36 3.68 10.61
CA LYS A 138 -13.34 2.72 11.08
C LYS A 138 -12.06 2.78 10.26
N GLN A 139 -12.17 2.84 8.93
CA GLN A 139 -11.00 2.94 8.06
C GLN A 139 -10.25 4.26 8.26
N LYS A 140 -10.97 5.39 8.39
CA LYS A 140 -10.36 6.69 8.70
C LYS A 140 -9.68 6.70 10.07
N GLU A 141 -10.29 6.05 11.07
CA GLU A 141 -9.72 5.91 12.41
C GLU A 141 -8.41 5.13 12.35
N LEU A 142 -8.38 4.01 11.61
CA LEU A 142 -7.16 3.22 11.47
C LEU A 142 -6.09 3.95 10.66
N ASP A 143 -6.46 4.66 9.60
CA ASP A 143 -5.55 5.55 8.86
C ASP A 143 -4.90 6.58 9.81
N SER A 144 -5.69 7.18 10.70
CA SER A 144 -5.18 8.12 11.70
C SER A 144 -4.25 7.45 12.71
N LYS A 145 -4.57 6.23 13.18
CA LYS A 145 -3.72 5.46 14.09
C LYS A 145 -2.38 5.10 13.47
N VAL A 146 -2.39 4.61 12.23
CA VAL A 146 -1.17 4.26 11.46
C VAL A 146 -0.31 5.51 11.21
N ARG A 147 -0.93 6.64 10.88
CA ARG A 147 -0.20 7.92 10.73
C ARG A 147 0.41 8.38 12.04
N ASN A 148 -0.33 8.29 13.14
CA ASN A 148 0.17 8.64 14.48
C ASN A 148 1.40 7.80 14.90
N VAL A 149 1.43 6.51 14.55
CA VAL A 149 2.63 5.67 14.74
C VAL A 149 3.82 6.26 13.99
N LYS A 150 3.66 6.56 12.70
CA LYS A 150 4.72 7.15 11.87
C LYS A 150 5.20 8.50 12.41
N ASP A 151 4.29 9.38 12.79
CA ASP A 151 4.61 10.72 13.30
C ASP A 151 5.40 10.64 14.62
N LYS A 152 5.01 9.72 15.53
CA LYS A 152 5.75 9.46 16.78
C LYS A 152 7.16 8.93 16.52
N VAL A 153 7.34 8.04 15.54
CA VAL A 153 8.67 7.53 15.16
C VAL A 153 9.57 8.67 14.69
N MET A 154 9.07 9.55 13.82
CA MET A 154 9.82 10.72 13.33
C MET A 154 10.16 11.70 14.46
N CYS A 155 9.24 11.91 15.40
CA CYS A 155 9.50 12.72 16.59
C CYS A 155 10.66 12.14 17.41
N ILE A 156 10.64 10.84 17.70
CA ILE A 156 11.71 10.17 18.46
C ILE A 156 13.06 10.25 17.74
N GLU A 157 13.09 10.17 16.41
CA GLU A 157 14.33 10.34 15.64
C GLU A 157 14.98 11.70 15.90
N HIS A 158 14.18 12.76 15.93
CA HIS A 158 14.67 14.11 16.27
C HIS A 158 15.16 14.19 17.72
N GLU A 159 14.46 13.55 18.67
CA GLU A 159 14.87 13.52 20.07
C GLU A 159 16.18 12.76 20.29
N ILE A 160 16.42 11.67 19.57
CA ILE A 160 17.67 10.92 19.61
C ILE A 160 18.82 11.74 19.04
N LYS A 161 18.58 12.50 17.97
CA LYS A 161 19.59 13.43 17.44
C LYS A 161 19.97 14.50 18.46
N SER A 162 18.97 15.12 19.10
CA SER A 162 19.21 16.09 20.18
C SER A 162 19.94 15.47 21.37
N LEU A 163 19.65 14.21 21.70
CA LEU A 163 20.35 13.46 22.75
C LEU A 163 21.83 13.22 22.38
N GLU A 164 22.11 12.85 21.13
CA GLU A 164 23.47 12.68 20.62
C GLU A 164 24.26 13.99 20.72
N ASP A 165 23.71 15.11 20.25
CA ASP A 165 24.36 16.42 20.32
C ASP A 165 24.68 16.82 21.77
N LEU A 166 23.75 16.60 22.70
CA LEU A 166 23.92 16.90 24.12
C LEU A 166 25.02 16.01 24.76
N GLN A 167 25.09 14.76 24.34
CA GLN A 167 26.10 13.82 24.83
C GLN A 167 27.50 14.18 24.32
N ASP A 168 27.62 14.55 23.04
CA ASP A 168 28.88 14.96 22.45
C ASP A 168 29.39 16.28 23.08
N GLU A 169 28.49 17.23 23.37
CA GLU A 169 28.85 18.44 24.11
C GLU A 169 29.35 18.12 25.52
N TYR A 170 28.66 17.21 26.23
CA TYR A 170 29.07 16.76 27.55
C TYR A 170 30.44 16.09 27.54
N ASP A 171 30.68 15.15 26.61
CA ASP A 171 31.96 14.47 26.44
C ASP A 171 33.11 15.44 26.15
N PHE A 172 32.87 16.41 25.25
CA PHE A 172 33.84 17.47 24.94
C PHE A 172 34.21 18.29 26.19
N LYS A 173 33.22 18.68 27.00
CA LYS A 173 33.46 19.44 28.25
C LYS A 173 34.22 18.61 29.28
N CYS A 174 33.89 17.33 29.44
CA CYS A 174 34.62 16.41 30.32
C CYS A 174 36.10 16.28 29.91
N LYS A 175 36.38 16.03 28.63
CA LYS A 175 37.75 15.91 28.10
C LYS A 175 38.54 17.21 28.25
N THR A 176 37.91 18.36 27.99
CA THR A 176 38.53 19.68 28.16
C THR A 176 38.97 19.92 29.61
N LEU A 177 38.12 19.52 30.57
CA LEU A 177 38.43 19.63 32.01
C LEU A 177 39.57 18.70 32.43
N GLN A 178 39.55 17.43 32.00
CA GLN A 178 40.63 16.48 32.29
C GLN A 178 41.98 16.98 31.77
N ASN A 179 42.04 17.49 30.55
CA ASN A 179 43.28 18.00 29.96
C ASN A 179 43.84 19.21 30.73
N ARG A 180 42.96 20.09 31.25
CA ARG A 180 43.38 21.26 32.06
C ARG A 180 43.85 20.88 33.46
N GLU A 181 43.31 19.82 34.06
CA GLU A 181 43.83 19.32 35.36
C GLU A 181 45.25 18.74 35.25
N HIS A 182 45.68 18.36 34.05
CA HIS A 182 47.05 17.92 33.76
C HIS A 182 48.02 19.08 33.45
N GLU A 183 47.52 20.30 33.20
CA GLU A 183 48.36 21.50 32.99
C GLU A 183 48.63 22.19 34.33
N THR A 184 49.92 22.32 34.70
CA THR A 184 50.41 22.87 35.99
C THR A 184 50.12 24.35 36.27
N ASN A 185 49.23 25.00 35.51
CA ASN A 185 48.82 26.39 35.76
C ASN A 185 47.51 26.43 36.55
N GLY A 186 47.61 26.86 37.81
CA GLY A 186 46.49 26.91 38.75
C GLY A 186 45.34 27.80 38.28
N VAL A 187 44.25 27.19 37.82
CA VAL A 187 42.95 27.84 37.65
C VAL A 187 42.44 28.27 39.04
N ALA A 188 41.80 29.44 39.12
CA ALA A 188 41.22 29.91 40.39
C ALA A 188 40.20 28.90 40.93
N LYS A 189 40.24 28.61 42.24
CA LYS A 189 39.33 27.64 42.90
C LYS A 189 37.83 27.97 42.71
N SER A 190 37.47 29.22 42.39
CA SER A 190 36.10 29.63 42.05
C SER A 190 35.66 29.05 40.70
N ASP A 191 36.54 29.08 39.71
CA ASP A 191 36.23 28.76 38.33
C ASP A 191 36.11 27.24 38.16
N GLN A 192 36.97 26.49 38.86
CA GLN A 192 36.91 25.02 38.92
C GLN A 192 35.59 24.52 39.56
N LYS A 193 35.09 25.20 40.60
CA LYS A 193 33.78 24.88 41.19
C LYS A 193 32.62 25.18 40.24
N GLN A 194 32.71 26.27 39.48
CA GLN A 194 31.67 26.65 38.52
C GLN A 194 31.61 25.69 37.33
N GLU A 195 32.76 25.24 36.83
CA GLU A 195 32.85 24.22 35.78
C GLU A 195 32.33 22.85 36.25
N GLN A 196 32.64 22.41 37.48
CA GLN A 196 32.07 21.19 38.06
C GLN A 196 30.54 21.26 38.18
N LEU A 197 30.01 22.41 38.56
CA LEU A 197 28.56 22.62 38.68
C LEU A 197 27.88 22.60 37.30
N LEU A 198 28.53 23.14 36.27
CA LEU A 198 28.07 23.04 34.88
C LEU A 198 28.02 21.58 34.41
N LEU A 199 29.08 20.80 34.62
CA LEU A 199 29.09 19.38 34.26
C LEU A 199 27.97 18.60 34.95
N LYS A 200 27.74 18.86 36.25
CA LYS A 200 26.66 18.22 37.00
C LYS A 200 25.28 18.57 36.42
N LYS A 201 25.09 19.82 35.97
CA LYS A 201 23.87 20.24 35.28
C LYS A 201 23.71 19.53 33.93
N MET A 202 24.76 19.47 33.12
CA MET A 202 24.73 18.78 31.82
C MET A 202 24.46 17.28 31.98
N TYR A 203 25.07 16.63 32.98
CA TYR A 203 24.77 15.24 33.34
C TYR A 203 23.28 15.03 33.63
N LEU A 204 22.69 15.89 34.48
CA LEU A 204 21.27 15.77 34.81
C LEU A 204 20.37 16.00 33.58
N MET A 205 20.74 16.94 32.71
CA MET A 205 20.03 17.15 31.45
C MET A 205 20.11 15.92 30.55
N LEU A 206 21.30 15.30 30.44
CA LEU A 206 21.51 14.09 29.65
C LEU A 206 20.71 12.90 30.20
N ASP A 207 20.74 12.67 31.52
CA ASP A 207 19.96 11.63 32.18
C ASP A 207 18.45 11.82 31.97
N ASN A 208 17.94 13.03 32.17
CA ASN A 208 16.54 13.35 31.89
C ASN A 208 16.19 13.11 30.41
N LYS A 209 17.08 13.47 29.48
CA LYS A 209 16.85 13.28 28.05
C LYS A 209 16.81 11.80 27.68
N ARG A 210 17.72 10.99 28.22
CA ARG A 210 17.70 9.53 28.02
C ARG A 210 16.42 8.91 28.56
N LYS A 211 15.96 9.31 29.75
CA LYS A 211 14.67 8.86 30.32
C LYS A 211 13.49 9.23 29.44
N GLU A 212 13.46 10.46 28.94
CA GLU A 212 12.41 10.95 28.05
C GLU A 212 12.34 10.13 26.76
N VAL A 213 13.48 9.91 26.09
CA VAL A 213 13.55 9.13 24.84
C VAL A 213 13.11 7.68 25.08
N VAL A 214 13.63 7.03 26.12
CA VAL A 214 13.22 5.65 26.46
C VAL A 214 11.71 5.57 26.73
N HIS A 215 11.16 6.53 27.47
CA HIS A 215 9.72 6.59 27.73
C HIS A 215 8.90 6.77 26.45
N LYS A 216 9.31 7.67 25.56
CA LYS A 216 8.66 7.89 24.26
C LYS A 216 8.68 6.62 23.39
N ILE A 217 9.78 5.85 23.38
CA ILE A 217 9.85 4.57 22.67
C ILE A 217 8.87 3.54 23.28
N ILE A 218 8.79 3.45 24.61
CA ILE A 218 7.82 2.56 25.29
C ILE A 218 6.38 2.91 24.87
N GLU A 219 6.04 4.19 24.89
CA GLU A 219 4.72 4.69 24.49
C GLU A 219 4.43 4.39 23.01
N LEU A 220 5.41 4.63 22.13
CA LEU A 220 5.30 4.30 20.71
C LEU A 220 5.03 2.80 20.51
N LEU A 221 5.76 1.92 21.18
CA LEU A 221 5.55 0.46 21.06
C LEU A 221 4.16 0.06 21.57
N ASN A 222 3.62 0.70 22.63
CA ASN A 222 2.24 0.48 23.07
C ASN A 222 1.22 0.86 21.99
N VAL A 223 1.36 2.05 21.39
CA VAL A 223 0.46 2.52 20.33
C VAL A 223 0.57 1.65 19.08
N THR A 224 1.79 1.20 18.76
CA THR A 224 2.07 0.32 17.62
C THR A 224 1.39 -1.03 17.81
N GLU A 225 1.51 -1.63 19.00
CA GLU A 225 0.86 -2.89 19.34
C GLU A 225 -0.67 -2.80 19.23
N LEU A 226 -1.27 -1.73 19.77
CA LEU A 226 -2.73 -1.51 19.65
C LEU A 226 -3.17 -1.35 18.19
N THR A 227 -2.40 -0.60 17.40
CA THR A 227 -2.67 -0.38 15.97
C THR A 227 -2.52 -1.67 15.18
N GLN A 228 -1.47 -2.43 15.45
CA GLN A 228 -1.20 -3.73 14.84
C GLN A 228 -2.29 -4.76 15.18
N ASN A 229 -2.79 -4.77 16.42
CA ASN A 229 -3.88 -5.65 16.83
C ASN A 229 -5.17 -5.34 16.06
N ALA A 230 -5.54 -4.06 15.92
CA ALA A 230 -6.69 -3.67 15.11
C ALA A 230 -6.51 -4.05 13.64
N LEU A 231 -5.31 -3.83 13.09
CA LEU A 231 -5.00 -4.15 11.70
C LEU A 231 -5.07 -5.66 11.40
N ILE A 232 -4.52 -6.50 12.29
CA ILE A 232 -4.42 -7.95 12.09
C ILE A 232 -5.71 -8.68 12.48
N ASN A 233 -6.30 -8.34 13.63
CA ASN A 233 -7.41 -9.12 14.19
C ASN A 233 -8.77 -8.62 13.72
N ASP A 234 -8.87 -7.36 13.28
CA ASP A 234 -10.12 -6.79 12.80
C ASP A 234 -10.10 -6.65 11.28
N GLU A 235 -9.35 -5.69 10.73
CA GLU A 235 -9.41 -5.35 9.30
C GLU A 235 -8.97 -6.49 8.37
N LEU A 236 -7.87 -7.17 8.69
CA LEU A 236 -7.41 -8.31 7.90
C LEU A 236 -8.40 -9.50 7.96
N VAL A 237 -9.03 -9.73 9.11
CA VAL A 237 -10.04 -10.78 9.28
C VAL A 237 -11.30 -10.43 8.50
N GLU A 238 -11.75 -9.17 8.56
CA GLU A 238 -12.88 -8.68 7.77
C GLU A 238 -12.61 -8.80 6.27
N TRP A 239 -11.39 -8.47 5.81
CA TRP A 239 -10.99 -8.68 4.42
C TRP A 239 -11.02 -10.17 4.02
N LYS A 240 -10.50 -11.08 4.86
CA LYS A 240 -10.57 -12.54 4.61
C LYS A 240 -12.03 -13.01 4.48
N ARG A 241 -12.94 -12.50 5.33
CA ARG A 241 -14.38 -12.81 5.24
C ARG A 241 -15.01 -12.28 3.95
N ARG A 242 -14.65 -11.06 3.53
CA ARG A 242 -15.09 -10.50 2.24
C ARG A 242 -14.60 -11.33 1.06
N GLN A 243 -13.34 -11.78 1.08
CA GLN A 243 -12.79 -12.66 0.05
C GLN A 243 -13.53 -14.01 -0.02
N GLN A 244 -13.84 -14.62 1.13
CA GLN A 244 -14.63 -15.86 1.18
C GLN A 244 -16.02 -15.67 0.55
N SER A 245 -16.70 -14.57 0.88
CA SER A 245 -18.00 -14.23 0.30
C SER A 245 -17.91 -14.02 -1.23
N ALA A 246 -16.88 -13.32 -1.71
CA ALA A 246 -16.66 -13.13 -3.13
C ALA A 246 -16.42 -14.45 -3.88
N CYS A 247 -15.75 -15.43 -3.26
CA CYS A 247 -15.53 -16.75 -3.86
C CYS A 247 -16.82 -17.53 -4.14
N ILE A 248 -17.92 -17.24 -3.42
CA ILE A 248 -19.22 -17.89 -3.59
C ILE A 248 -20.25 -17.01 -4.32
N GLY A 249 -19.78 -15.96 -5.03
CA GLY A 249 -20.63 -15.06 -5.82
C GLY A 249 -21.12 -13.82 -5.06
N GLY A 250 -20.57 -13.54 -3.88
CA GLY A 250 -20.76 -12.26 -3.19
C GLY A 250 -20.10 -11.07 -3.90
N PRO A 251 -20.33 -9.83 -3.43
CA PRO A 251 -19.80 -8.64 -4.08
C PRO A 251 -18.27 -8.64 -4.20
N PRO A 252 -17.71 -8.27 -5.37
CA PRO A 252 -16.26 -8.20 -5.58
C PRO A 252 -15.70 -6.94 -4.90
N ASN A 253 -15.39 -7.01 -3.61
CA ASN A 253 -14.63 -5.95 -2.94
C ASN A 253 -13.55 -6.54 -2.04
N ALA A 254 -12.42 -6.89 -2.67
CA ALA A 254 -11.25 -7.51 -2.03
C ALA A 254 -9.94 -6.77 -2.32
N CYS A 255 -9.97 -5.47 -2.66
CA CYS A 255 -8.76 -4.68 -2.85
C CYS A 255 -7.88 -4.73 -1.59
N LEU A 256 -6.60 -5.05 -1.78
CA LEU A 256 -5.60 -5.19 -0.72
C LEU A 256 -4.76 -3.92 -0.55
N ASP A 257 -4.91 -2.90 -1.39
CA ASP A 257 -3.95 -1.79 -1.46
C ASP A 257 -3.90 -0.95 -0.18
N GLN A 258 -5.07 -0.68 0.42
CA GLN A 258 -5.13 0.04 1.69
C GLN A 258 -4.52 -0.77 2.84
N LEU A 259 -4.82 -2.08 2.92
CA LEU A 259 -4.18 -2.99 3.87
C LEU A 259 -2.67 -3.03 3.64
N GLN A 260 -2.22 -3.16 2.39
CA GLN A 260 -0.80 -3.17 2.04
C GLN A 260 -0.12 -1.88 2.50
N ASN A 261 -0.75 -0.72 2.28
CA ASN A 261 -0.24 0.56 2.73
C ASN A 261 -0.09 0.60 4.26
N TRP A 262 -1.13 0.20 5.01
CA TRP A 262 -1.07 0.16 6.48
C TRP A 262 0.00 -0.79 7.02
N PHE A 263 0.02 -2.04 6.51
CA PHE A 263 1.04 -3.02 6.89
C PHE A 263 2.45 -2.51 6.59
N THR A 264 2.65 -1.87 5.44
CA THR A 264 3.96 -1.33 5.05
C THR A 264 4.39 -0.18 5.96
N ILE A 265 3.52 0.80 6.25
CA ILE A 265 3.86 1.93 7.13
C ILE A 265 4.22 1.44 8.54
N VAL A 266 3.47 0.48 9.09
CA VAL A 266 3.76 -0.08 10.44
C VAL A 266 5.07 -0.88 10.41
N ALA A 267 5.35 -1.63 9.35
CA ALA A 267 6.59 -2.38 9.20
C ALA A 267 7.81 -1.45 9.09
N GLU A 268 7.74 -0.41 8.26
CA GLU A 268 8.78 0.63 8.13
C GLU A 268 9.00 1.35 9.47
N SER A 269 7.92 1.68 10.19
CA SER A 269 7.98 2.30 11.51
C SER A 269 8.73 1.42 12.51
N LEU A 270 8.44 0.12 12.56
CA LEU A 270 9.15 -0.83 13.42
C LEU A 270 10.63 -1.00 13.03
N GLN A 271 10.95 -0.95 11.74
CA GLN A 271 12.35 -0.95 11.27
C GLN A 271 13.10 0.32 11.69
N GLN A 272 12.44 1.48 11.63
CA GLN A 272 13.01 2.73 12.12
C GLN A 272 13.23 2.69 13.64
N VAL A 273 12.28 2.17 14.43
CA VAL A 273 12.48 1.94 15.87
C VAL A 273 13.68 1.03 16.12
N ARG A 274 13.84 -0.03 15.33
CA ARG A 274 15.00 -0.90 15.41
C ARG A 274 16.32 -0.14 15.19
N GLN A 275 16.37 0.76 14.21
CA GLN A 275 17.56 1.60 13.96
C GLN A 275 17.80 2.60 15.10
N GLN A 276 16.74 3.20 15.64
CA GLN A 276 16.80 4.08 16.80
C GLN A 276 17.35 3.37 18.04
N LEU A 277 16.93 2.12 18.29
CA LEU A 277 17.46 1.30 19.39
C LEU A 277 18.95 0.99 19.22
N LYS A 278 19.42 0.70 18.00
CA LYS A 278 20.86 0.56 17.71
C LYS A 278 21.59 1.86 18.04
N LYS A 279 21.03 3.00 17.66
CA LYS A 279 21.65 4.30 17.92
C LYS A 279 21.76 4.59 19.42
N LEU A 280 20.73 4.27 20.19
CA LEU A 280 20.79 4.38 21.66
C LEU A 280 21.85 3.46 22.27
N GLU A 281 22.03 2.25 21.74
CA GLU A 281 23.09 1.34 22.16
C GLU A 281 24.49 1.90 21.84
N GLU A 282 24.69 2.50 20.67
CA GLU A 282 25.95 3.20 20.35
C GLU A 282 26.23 4.36 21.32
N LEU A 283 25.21 5.15 21.68
CA LEU A 283 25.33 6.24 22.65
C LEU A 283 25.64 5.73 24.05
N GLU A 284 25.04 4.60 24.46
CA GLU A 284 25.32 3.93 25.73
C GLU A 284 26.76 3.41 25.78
N GLN A 285 27.27 2.81 24.69
CA GLN A 285 28.64 2.32 24.61
C GLN A 285 29.67 3.44 24.74
N LYS A 286 29.38 4.63 24.19
CA LYS A 286 30.24 5.82 24.34
C LYS A 286 30.24 6.37 25.77
N TYR A 287 29.08 6.34 26.44
CA TYR A 287 28.91 6.89 27.78
C TYR A 287 27.76 6.22 28.52
N THR A 288 28.02 5.69 29.70
CA THR A 288 27.00 5.10 30.59
C THR A 288 27.32 5.42 32.06
N TYR A 289 26.36 5.12 32.94
CA TYR A 289 26.43 5.40 34.37
C TYR A 289 25.52 4.45 35.16
N GLU A 290 25.66 4.47 36.49
CA GLU A 290 24.79 3.67 37.35
C GLU A 290 23.33 4.06 37.15
N HIS A 291 22.47 3.06 36.95
CA HIS A 291 21.04 3.24 36.73
C HIS A 291 20.61 3.88 35.40
N ASP A 292 21.48 3.91 34.39
CA ASP A 292 21.19 4.36 33.03
C ASP A 292 19.89 3.75 32.46
N PRO A 293 18.90 4.56 32.06
CA PRO A 293 17.64 4.08 31.51
C PRO A 293 17.82 3.29 30.21
N ILE A 294 18.85 3.57 29.40
CA ILE A 294 19.08 2.83 28.15
C ILE A 294 19.52 1.41 28.47
N THR A 295 20.54 1.25 29.32
CA THR A 295 21.04 -0.07 29.74
C THR A 295 19.95 -0.91 30.40
N LYS A 296 19.08 -0.30 31.22
CA LYS A 296 17.97 -0.98 31.89
C LYS A 296 16.90 -1.50 30.93
N ASN A 297 16.60 -0.77 29.86
CA ASN A 297 15.45 -1.07 29.00
C ASN A 297 15.83 -1.70 27.65
N LYS A 298 17.11 -1.65 27.23
CA LYS A 298 17.52 -2.03 25.87
C LYS A 298 17.01 -3.40 25.45
N GLN A 299 17.20 -4.44 26.26
CA GLN A 299 16.82 -5.81 25.90
C GLN A 299 15.30 -5.94 25.72
N VAL A 300 14.52 -5.39 26.66
CA VAL A 300 13.05 -5.45 26.63
C VAL A 300 12.49 -4.73 25.41
N LEU A 301 13.05 -3.57 25.06
CA LEU A 301 12.63 -2.81 23.89
C LEU A 301 13.00 -3.53 22.59
N TRP A 302 14.18 -4.13 22.53
CA TRP A 302 14.63 -4.95 21.40
C TRP A 302 13.71 -6.14 21.15
N ASP A 303 13.47 -6.95 22.20
CA ASP A 303 12.64 -8.14 22.11
C ASP A 303 11.20 -7.81 21.73
N ARG A 304 10.65 -6.73 22.30
CA ARG A 304 9.30 -6.28 21.98
C ARG A 304 9.18 -5.78 20.54
N THR A 305 10.14 -4.97 20.07
CA THR A 305 10.17 -4.49 18.69
C THR A 305 10.27 -5.66 17.70
N PHE A 306 11.13 -6.63 18.01
CA PHE A 306 11.29 -7.85 17.20
C PHE A 306 10.00 -8.69 17.16
N SER A 307 9.37 -8.92 18.30
CA SER A 307 8.12 -9.68 18.40
C SER A 307 7.00 -9.05 17.58
N LEU A 308 6.82 -7.73 17.69
CA LEU A 308 5.82 -6.98 16.91
C LEU A 308 6.09 -7.11 15.41
N PHE A 309 7.34 -6.89 14.98
CA PHE A 309 7.73 -7.02 13.58
C PHE A 309 7.50 -8.44 13.04
N GLN A 310 7.89 -9.46 13.80
CA GLN A 310 7.70 -10.86 13.43
C GLN A 310 6.21 -11.19 13.25
N GLN A 311 5.36 -10.82 14.21
CA GLN A 311 3.92 -11.08 14.14
C GLN A 311 3.28 -10.36 12.95
N LEU A 312 3.70 -9.12 12.65
CA LEU A 312 3.21 -8.35 11.52
C LEU A 312 3.56 -9.03 10.19
N ILE A 313 4.83 -9.45 10.02
CA ILE A 313 5.29 -10.15 8.82
C ILE A 313 4.55 -11.48 8.64
N GLN A 314 4.41 -12.27 9.70
CA GLN A 314 3.69 -13.55 9.66
C GLN A 314 2.23 -13.37 9.23
N SER A 315 1.58 -12.30 9.71
CA SER A 315 0.17 -12.00 9.38
C SER A 315 0.00 -11.38 7.99
N SER A 316 1.07 -10.78 7.44
CA SER A 316 1.03 -10.08 6.15
C SER A 316 1.07 -10.99 4.93
N PHE A 317 1.38 -12.29 5.07
CA PHE A 317 1.42 -13.22 3.96
C PHE A 317 0.04 -13.84 3.71
N VAL A 318 -0.60 -13.45 2.60
CA VAL A 318 -1.99 -13.81 2.29
C VAL A 318 -2.14 -14.41 0.89
N VAL A 319 -3.20 -15.19 0.71
CA VAL A 319 -3.67 -15.62 -0.61
C VAL A 319 -4.53 -14.51 -1.18
N GLU A 320 -4.02 -13.73 -2.13
CA GLU A 320 -4.76 -12.65 -2.80
C GLU A 320 -5.82 -13.19 -3.76
N ARG A 321 -5.46 -14.20 -4.57
CA ARG A 321 -6.37 -14.91 -5.47
C ARG A 321 -6.37 -16.39 -5.11
N GLN A 322 -7.53 -16.88 -4.69
CA GLN A 322 -7.74 -18.27 -4.34
C GLN A 322 -7.49 -19.19 -5.54
N PRO A 323 -7.08 -20.46 -5.32
CA PRO A 323 -6.87 -21.45 -6.37
C PRO A 323 -8.06 -21.53 -7.33
N CYS A 324 -7.84 -21.29 -8.62
CA CYS A 324 -8.90 -21.32 -9.63
C CYS A 324 -8.38 -21.84 -10.97
N MET A 325 -9.17 -22.70 -11.62
CA MET A 325 -8.91 -23.15 -12.98
C MET A 325 -9.32 -22.04 -13.96
N PRO A 326 -8.47 -21.64 -14.93
CA PRO A 326 -8.82 -20.63 -15.94
C PRO A 326 -10.06 -21.01 -16.78
N THR A 327 -10.34 -22.31 -16.93
CA THR A 327 -11.51 -22.83 -17.65
C THR A 327 -12.83 -22.67 -16.88
N HIS A 328 -12.78 -22.39 -15.58
CA HIS A 328 -13.96 -22.25 -14.71
C HIS A 328 -13.81 -21.09 -13.72
N PRO A 329 -13.72 -19.83 -14.20
CA PRO A 329 -13.45 -18.67 -13.36
C PRO A 329 -14.54 -18.38 -12.31
N GLN A 330 -15.77 -18.87 -12.55
CA GLN A 330 -16.89 -18.72 -11.61
C GLN A 330 -16.89 -19.74 -10.47
N ARG A 331 -15.97 -20.72 -10.47
CA ARG A 331 -15.87 -21.79 -9.46
C ARG A 331 -14.47 -21.89 -8.87
N PRO A 332 -14.01 -20.85 -8.15
CA PRO A 332 -12.76 -20.95 -7.39
C PRO A 332 -12.85 -22.08 -6.35
N LEU A 333 -11.70 -22.58 -5.91
CA LEU A 333 -11.55 -23.68 -4.93
C LEU A 333 -12.00 -25.06 -5.40
N VAL A 334 -12.57 -25.20 -6.61
CA VAL A 334 -12.87 -26.50 -7.23
C VAL A 334 -11.80 -26.79 -8.27
N LEU A 335 -11.02 -27.85 -8.06
CA LEU A 335 -9.91 -28.24 -8.93
C LEU A 335 -10.16 -29.63 -9.54
N LYS A 336 -9.76 -29.79 -10.80
CA LYS A 336 -9.80 -31.08 -11.50
C LYS A 336 -8.38 -31.61 -11.68
N THR A 337 -8.16 -32.87 -11.31
CA THR A 337 -6.88 -33.55 -11.49
C THR A 337 -6.44 -33.52 -12.96
N GLY A 338 -5.17 -33.22 -13.20
CA GLY A 338 -4.60 -33.08 -14.55
C GLY A 338 -4.92 -31.75 -15.24
N VAL A 339 -5.69 -30.86 -14.60
CA VAL A 339 -5.99 -29.51 -15.12
C VAL A 339 -5.15 -28.47 -14.38
N GLN A 340 -4.59 -27.51 -15.13
CA GLN A 340 -3.85 -26.40 -14.56
C GLN A 340 -4.76 -25.43 -13.81
N PHE A 341 -4.24 -24.85 -12.74
CA PHE A 341 -4.91 -23.80 -11.97
C PHE A 341 -3.92 -22.72 -11.59
N THR A 342 -4.43 -21.56 -11.19
CA THR A 342 -3.64 -20.41 -10.77
C THR A 342 -3.96 -20.05 -9.33
N VAL A 343 -2.97 -19.54 -8.61
CA VAL A 343 -3.11 -18.97 -7.26
C VAL A 343 -2.19 -17.75 -7.19
N LYS A 344 -2.63 -16.68 -6.52
CA LYS A 344 -1.81 -15.47 -6.33
C LYS A 344 -1.63 -15.24 -4.84
N LEU A 345 -0.38 -15.12 -4.42
CA LEU A 345 0.01 -14.81 -3.04
C LEU A 345 0.51 -13.37 -2.99
N ARG A 346 0.27 -12.69 -1.88
CA ARG A 346 0.75 -11.33 -1.65
C ARG A 346 1.35 -11.22 -0.26
N LEU A 347 2.52 -10.59 -0.19
CA LEU A 347 3.05 -10.07 1.07
C LEU A 347 2.57 -8.63 1.21
N LEU A 348 1.76 -8.34 2.23
CA LEU A 348 1.19 -7.01 2.47
C LEU A 348 2.24 -6.01 2.97
N VAL A 349 3.38 -6.49 3.46
CA VAL A 349 4.52 -5.64 3.80
C VAL A 349 5.39 -5.47 2.55
N LYS A 350 5.42 -4.25 1.98
CA LYS A 350 6.18 -3.93 0.77
C LYS A 350 7.51 -3.27 1.13
N LEU A 351 8.50 -4.09 1.46
CA LEU A 351 9.88 -3.66 1.72
C LEU A 351 10.75 -3.91 0.48
N GLN A 352 11.48 -2.88 0.04
CA GLN A 352 12.29 -2.97 -1.18
C GLN A 352 13.39 -4.04 -1.07
N GLU A 353 13.91 -4.24 0.13
CA GLU A 353 14.96 -5.19 0.47
C GLU A 353 14.53 -6.66 0.27
N LEU A 354 13.22 -6.92 0.25
CA LEU A 354 12.67 -8.27 0.08
C LEU A 354 12.44 -8.62 -1.40
N ASN A 355 12.53 -7.65 -2.31
CA ASN A 355 12.29 -7.89 -3.73
C ASN A 355 13.27 -8.93 -4.29
N TYR A 356 12.73 -9.96 -4.94
CA TYR A 356 13.46 -11.10 -5.53
C TYR A 356 14.28 -11.97 -4.56
N ASN A 357 14.22 -11.71 -3.25
CA ASN A 357 14.95 -12.47 -2.24
C ASN A 357 14.11 -13.59 -1.60
N LEU A 358 12.80 -13.62 -1.85
CA LEU A 358 11.88 -14.60 -1.29
C LEU A 358 11.53 -15.67 -2.32
N LYS A 359 11.65 -16.95 -1.91
CA LYS A 359 11.20 -18.10 -2.70
C LYS A 359 10.03 -18.76 -1.99
N VAL A 360 8.89 -18.86 -2.68
CA VAL A 360 7.71 -19.54 -2.16
C VAL A 360 7.68 -20.99 -2.65
N LYS A 361 7.41 -21.92 -1.74
CA LYS A 361 7.16 -23.34 -2.05
C LYS A 361 5.70 -23.66 -1.76
N VAL A 362 5.01 -24.24 -2.72
CA VAL A 362 3.62 -24.69 -2.58
C VAL A 362 3.60 -26.22 -2.51
N LEU A 363 2.83 -26.77 -1.58
CA LEU A 363 2.63 -28.20 -1.38
C LEU A 363 1.13 -28.48 -1.30
N PHE A 364 0.70 -29.61 -1.83
CA PHE A 364 -0.65 -30.14 -1.70
C PHE A 364 -0.55 -31.53 -1.07
N ASP A 365 -1.38 -31.78 -0.07
CA ASP A 365 -1.48 -33.07 0.63
C ASP A 365 -2.38 -34.06 -0.12
#